data_AF-A0A523XC90-F1
#
_entry.id   AF-A0A523XC90-F1
#
_cell.length_a   1.000
_cell.length_b   1.000
_cell.length_c   1.000
_cell.angle_alpha   90.00
_cell.angle_beta   90.00
_cell.angle_gamma   90.00
#
_symmetry.space_group_name_H-M   'P 1'
#
loop_
_entity.id
_entity.type
_entity.pdbx_description
1 polymer ?
#
loop_
_entity_poly.entity_id
_entity_poly.type
_entity_poly.pdbx_seq_one_letter_code
_entity_poly.pdbx_strand_id
1 'polypeptide(L)'
;YAVIAAAVGILLYITWAFRRLVHPISYGVCAIVALLHDALIVLGVFSLFSLEVNSMFIIALLTVIGYSVNDTIVVFDRIRENRRRDINADFASIVNVSLTGTLGRSLSTSLTTLFVLFALLLFGGATISNFVLALAIGVIVGTYSSLFIASPLVVSWERGELGRLFDWIPLRRERG
;
A
#
# COMPACT_ATOMS: atom_id res chain seq x y z
N TYR A 1 2.68 -10.36 -17.36
CA TYR A 1 1.89 -9.22 -17.90
C TYR A 1 0.75 -8.79 -16.98
N ALA A 2 -0.04 -9.71 -16.40
CA ALA A 2 -1.18 -9.35 -15.54
C ALA A 2 -0.85 -8.41 -14.37
N VAL A 3 0.24 -8.66 -13.64
CA VAL A 3 0.66 -7.82 -12.49
C VAL A 3 1.03 -6.39 -12.92
N ILE A 4 1.73 -6.24 -14.04
CA ILE A 4 2.11 -4.93 -14.58
C ILE A 4 0.86 -4.17 -15.06
N ALA A 5 -0.05 -4.85 -15.76
CA ALA A 5 -1.32 -4.25 -16.19
C ALA A 5 -2.18 -3.80 -15.00
N ALA A 6 -2.24 -4.60 -13.92
CA ALA A 6 -2.93 -4.24 -12.69
C ALA A 6 -2.28 -3.00 -12.03
N ALA A 7 -0.95 -2.99 -11.87
CA ALA A 7 -0.22 -1.86 -11.30
C ALA A 7 -0.43 -0.56 -12.11
N VAL A 8 -0.39 -0.63 -13.45
CA VAL A 8 -0.67 0.50 -14.33
C VAL A 8 -2.12 0.97 -14.20
N GLY A 9 -3.09 0.05 -14.16
CA GLY A 9 -4.51 0.38 -13.96
C GLY A 9 -4.77 1.07 -12.62
N ILE A 10 -4.17 0.57 -11.54
CA ILE A 10 -4.22 1.16 -10.19
C ILE A 10 -3.61 2.56 -10.20
N LEU A 11 -2.42 2.74 -10.80
CA LEU A 11 -1.78 4.04 -10.92
C LEU A 11 -2.66 5.03 -11.68
N LEU A 12 -3.24 4.63 -12.81
CA LEU A 12 -4.11 5.49 -13.60
C LEU A 12 -5.37 5.88 -12.82
N TYR A 13 -5.98 4.93 -12.11
CA TYR A 13 -7.15 5.18 -11.27
C TYR A 13 -6.83 6.15 -10.13
N ILE A 14 -5.76 5.91 -9.37
CA ILE A 14 -5.35 6.79 -8.25
C ILE A 14 -4.98 8.17 -8.80
N THR A 15 -4.16 8.25 -9.86
CA THR A 15 -3.77 9.53 -10.46
C THR A 15 -4.98 10.32 -10.97
N TRP A 16 -5.97 9.63 -11.55
CA TRP A 16 -7.22 10.25 -11.99
C TRP A 16 -8.09 10.69 -10.81
N ALA A 17 -8.28 9.84 -9.80
CA ALA A 17 -9.09 10.10 -8.61
C ALA A 17 -8.55 11.27 -7.78
N PHE A 18 -7.22 11.39 -7.68
CA PHE A 18 -6.53 12.41 -6.89
C PHE A 18 -6.05 13.62 -7.71
N ARG A 19 -6.42 13.73 -9.01
CA ARG A 19 -6.05 14.83 -9.92
C ARG A 19 -6.33 16.24 -9.37
N ARG A 20 -7.26 16.39 -8.43
CA ARG A 20 -7.64 17.68 -7.80
C ARG A 20 -6.79 18.07 -6.58
N LEU A 21 -5.70 17.36 -6.26
CA LEU A 21 -4.72 17.73 -5.24
C LEU A 21 -3.49 18.39 -5.89
N VAL A 22 -2.72 19.15 -5.11
CA VAL A 22 -1.55 19.91 -5.57
C VAL A 22 -0.47 18.99 -6.18
N HIS A 23 -0.31 17.77 -5.65
CA HIS A 23 0.65 16.76 -6.15
C HIS A 23 0.00 15.37 -6.34
N PRO A 24 -0.76 15.13 -7.43
CA PRO A 24 -1.48 13.87 -7.64
C PRO A 24 -0.56 12.67 -7.90
N ILE A 25 0.63 12.92 -8.45
CA ILE A 25 1.61 11.86 -8.79
C ILE A 25 2.21 11.26 -7.52
N SER A 26 2.43 12.06 -6.47
CA SER A 26 3.04 11.61 -5.21
C SER A 26 2.22 10.51 -4.54
N TYR A 27 0.90 10.64 -4.49
CA TYR A 27 0.01 9.61 -3.93
C TYR A 27 0.08 8.31 -4.74
N GLY A 28 0.08 8.39 -6.07
CA GLY A 28 0.23 7.22 -6.94
C GLY A 28 1.57 6.50 -6.77
N VAL A 29 2.67 7.25 -6.69
CA VAL A 29 4.02 6.70 -6.48
C VAL A 29 4.15 6.06 -5.10
N CYS A 30 3.67 6.74 -4.04
CA CYS A 30 3.71 6.19 -2.68
C CYS A 30 2.88 4.91 -2.57
N ALA A 31 1.71 4.85 -3.22
CA ALA A 31 0.91 3.63 -3.30
C ALA A 31 1.68 2.50 -3.99
N ILE A 32 2.30 2.74 -5.15
CA ILE A 32 3.08 1.69 -5.84
C ILE A 32 4.23 1.20 -4.98
N VAL A 33 4.95 2.09 -4.30
CA VAL A 33 6.06 1.70 -3.42
C VAL A 33 5.55 0.80 -2.30
N ALA A 34 4.41 1.12 -1.68
CA ALA A 34 3.78 0.26 -0.68
C ALA A 34 3.40 -1.12 -1.27
N LEU A 35 2.83 -1.16 -2.47
CA LEU A 35 2.47 -2.43 -3.13
C LEU A 35 3.69 -3.29 -3.51
N LEU A 36 4.76 -2.64 -3.95
CA LEU A 36 6.03 -3.33 -4.24
C LEU A 36 6.59 -3.92 -2.96
N HIS A 37 6.57 -3.18 -1.85
CA HIS A 37 6.97 -3.67 -0.55
C HIS A 37 6.13 -4.91 -0.13
N ASP A 38 4.81 -4.86 -0.30
CA ASP A 38 3.93 -5.98 0.04
C ASP A 38 4.25 -7.23 -0.79
N ALA A 39 4.40 -7.05 -2.10
CA ALA A 39 4.75 -8.14 -3.01
C ALA A 39 6.13 -8.73 -2.71
N LEU A 40 7.12 -7.89 -2.39
CA LEU A 40 8.47 -8.33 -2.03
C LEU A 40 8.48 -9.12 -0.73
N ILE A 41 7.69 -8.74 0.28
CA ILE A 41 7.60 -9.52 1.52
C ILE A 41 6.96 -10.88 1.27
N VAL A 42 5.85 -10.94 0.53
CA VAL A 42 5.20 -12.24 0.21
C VAL A 42 6.17 -13.14 -0.56
N LEU A 43 6.87 -12.61 -1.57
CA LEU A 43 7.89 -13.35 -2.32
C LEU A 43 9.08 -13.77 -1.44
N GLY A 44 9.56 -12.88 -0.58
CA GLY A 44 10.69 -13.13 0.31
C GLY A 44 10.38 -14.24 1.31
N VAL A 45 9.19 -14.25 1.89
CA VAL A 45 8.75 -15.34 2.78
C VAL A 45 8.67 -16.65 2.02
N PHE A 46 8.07 -16.68 0.82
CA PHE A 46 7.99 -17.90 0.01
C PHE A 46 9.36 -18.44 -0.38
N SER A 47 10.30 -17.55 -0.71
CA SER A 47 11.68 -17.90 -1.00
C SER A 47 12.40 -18.47 0.22
N LEU A 48 12.18 -17.92 1.41
CA LEU A 48 12.85 -18.34 2.64
C LEU A 48 12.39 -19.74 3.11
N PHE A 49 11.10 -20.03 2.95
CA PHE A 49 10.52 -21.33 3.30
C PHE A 49 10.55 -22.35 2.15
N SER A 50 11.20 -22.02 1.03
CA SER A 50 11.27 -22.89 -0.18
C SER A 50 9.89 -23.37 -0.65
N LEU A 51 8.89 -22.49 -0.56
CA LEU A 51 7.52 -22.79 -0.97
C LEU A 51 7.37 -22.69 -2.50
N GLU A 52 6.54 -23.56 -3.07
CA GLU A 52 6.33 -23.58 -4.51
C GLU A 52 5.58 -22.34 -5.00
N VAL A 53 6.15 -21.71 -6.04
CA VAL A 53 5.52 -20.63 -6.79
C VAL A 53 4.80 -21.24 -7.99
N ASN A 54 3.48 -21.40 -7.86
CA ASN A 54 2.61 -21.95 -8.90
C ASN A 54 1.56 -20.92 -9.37
N SER A 55 0.64 -21.32 -10.25
CA SER A 55 -0.41 -20.42 -10.73
C SER A 55 -1.32 -19.89 -9.62
N MET A 56 -1.59 -20.67 -8.57
CA MET A 56 -2.36 -20.20 -7.42
C MET A 56 -1.62 -19.11 -6.65
N PHE A 57 -0.30 -19.23 -6.50
CA PHE A 57 0.51 -18.17 -5.88
C PHE A 57 0.34 -16.83 -6.61
N ILE A 58 0.34 -16.82 -7.94
CA ILE A 58 0.14 -15.59 -8.73
C ILE A 58 -1.26 -15.00 -8.46
N ILE A 59 -2.29 -15.84 -8.35
CA ILE A 59 -3.65 -15.41 -8.00
C ILE A 59 -3.68 -14.82 -6.59
N ALA A 60 -3.00 -15.44 -5.62
CA ALA A 60 -2.90 -14.90 -4.26
C ALA A 60 -2.22 -13.54 -4.26
N LEU A 61 -1.10 -13.39 -4.97
CA LEU A 61 -0.37 -12.14 -5.06
C LEU A 61 -1.22 -11.01 -5.66
N LEU A 62 -1.94 -11.28 -6.75
CA LEU A 62 -2.87 -10.32 -7.35
C LEU A 62 -3.99 -9.91 -6.38
N THR A 63 -4.49 -10.87 -5.60
CA THR A 63 -5.54 -10.64 -4.59
C THR A 63 -5.02 -9.75 -3.46
N VAL A 64 -3.80 -10.01 -2.97
CA VAL A 64 -3.12 -9.21 -1.95
C VAL A 64 -2.90 -7.78 -2.44
N ILE A 65 -2.45 -7.60 -3.69
CA ILE A 65 -2.31 -6.28 -4.29
C ILE A 65 -3.66 -5.54 -4.31
N GLY A 66 -4.72 -6.21 -4.76
CA GLY A 66 -6.07 -5.60 -4.77
C GLY A 66 -6.55 -5.20 -3.38
N TYR A 67 -6.32 -6.05 -2.38
CA TYR A 67 -6.66 -5.78 -0.99
C TYR A 67 -5.89 -4.57 -0.42
N SER A 68 -4.57 -4.55 -0.59
CA SER A 68 -3.69 -3.48 -0.10
C SER A 68 -3.99 -2.12 -0.75
N VAL A 69 -4.25 -2.12 -2.06
CA VAL A 69 -4.67 -0.91 -2.79
C VAL A 69 -5.97 -0.35 -2.24
N ASN A 70 -6.97 -1.21 -2.02
CA ASN A 70 -8.27 -0.77 -1.52
C ASN A 70 -8.12 -0.08 -0.15
N ASP A 71 -7.27 -0.62 0.73
CA ASP A 71 -7.02 -0.01 2.03
C ASP A 71 -6.26 1.33 1.91
N THR A 72 -5.23 1.38 1.06
CA THR A 72 -4.48 2.61 0.76
C THR A 72 -5.37 3.73 0.21
N ILE A 73 -6.32 3.40 -0.68
CA ILE A 73 -7.27 4.39 -1.24
C ILE A 73 -8.15 5.00 -0.14
N VAL A 74 -8.64 4.19 0.80
CA VAL A 74 -9.49 4.68 1.90
C VAL A 74 -8.71 5.65 2.79
N VAL A 75 -7.46 5.34 3.13
CA VAL A 75 -6.58 6.23 3.90
C VAL A 75 -6.33 7.54 3.14
N PHE A 76 -5.97 7.45 1.85
CA PHE A 76 -5.68 8.61 1.03
C PHE A 76 -6.90 9.50 0.82
N ASP A 77 -8.09 8.92 0.65
CA ASP A 77 -9.33 9.68 0.54
C ASP A 77 -9.62 10.44 1.84
N ARG A 78 -9.39 9.80 3.00
CA ARG A 78 -9.55 10.48 4.29
C ARG A 78 -8.53 11.60 4.51
N ILE A 79 -7.28 11.43 4.08
CA ILE A 79 -6.25 12.50 4.07
C ILE A 79 -6.72 13.68 3.22
N ARG A 80 -7.23 13.40 2.01
CA ARG A 80 -7.76 14.41 1.11
C ARG A 80 -8.96 15.13 1.71
N GLU A 81 -9.89 14.41 2.32
CA GLU A 81 -11.08 14.98 2.95
C GLU A 81 -10.69 15.92 4.10
N ASN A 82 -9.85 15.47 5.03
CA ASN A 82 -9.42 16.28 6.17
C ASN A 82 -8.62 17.52 5.72
N ARG A 83 -7.77 17.40 4.68
CA ARG A 83 -7.05 18.54 4.11
C ARG A 83 -7.97 19.59 3.49
N ARG A 84 -9.12 19.17 2.92
CA ARG A 84 -10.11 20.11 2.37
C ARG A 84 -10.90 20.82 3.46
N ARG A 85 -11.08 20.18 4.62
CA ARG A 85 -11.81 20.76 5.76
C ARG A 85 -10.95 21.77 6.51
N ASP A 86 -9.64 21.53 6.62
CA ASP A 86 -8.71 22.45 7.26
C ASP A 86 -7.44 22.64 6.42
N ILE A 87 -7.42 23.73 5.65
CA ILE A 87 -6.33 24.06 4.72
C ILE A 87 -5.09 24.60 5.46
N ASN A 88 -5.27 25.13 6.68
CA ASN A 88 -4.21 25.82 7.44
C ASN A 88 -3.51 24.91 8.47
N ALA A 89 -4.07 23.73 8.75
CA ALA A 89 -3.45 22.76 9.65
C ALA A 89 -2.17 22.15 9.07
N ASP A 90 -1.20 21.84 9.94
CA ASP A 90 0.01 21.11 9.55
C ASP A 90 -0.36 19.76 8.90
N PHE A 91 0.30 19.45 7.79
CA PHE A 91 -0.02 18.26 7.00
C PHE A 91 0.19 16.96 7.78
N ALA A 92 1.18 16.90 8.68
CA ALA A 92 1.38 15.71 9.51
C ALA A 92 0.25 15.52 10.53
N SER A 93 -0.30 16.61 11.07
CA SER A 93 -1.49 16.56 11.94
C SER A 93 -2.71 16.03 11.18
N ILE A 94 -2.94 16.51 9.96
CA ILE A 94 -4.00 16.03 9.07
C ILE A 94 -3.86 14.53 8.83
N VAL A 95 -2.66 14.05 8.49
CA VAL A 95 -2.41 12.63 8.26
C VAL A 95 -2.65 11.79 9.51
N ASN A 96 -2.21 12.25 10.69
CA ASN A 96 -2.44 11.54 11.95
C ASN A 96 -3.93 11.39 12.29
N VAL A 97 -4.71 12.46 12.11
CA VAL A 97 -6.17 12.42 12.29
C VAL A 97 -6.84 11.49 11.28
N SER A 98 -6.39 11.52 10.02
CA SER A 98 -6.88 10.62 8.98
C SER A 98 -6.59 9.16 9.30
N LEU A 99 -5.36 8.84 9.73
CA LEU A 99 -4.95 7.50 10.13
C LEU A 99 -5.86 6.98 11.24
N THR A 100 -5.99 7.75 12.32
CA THR A 100 -6.83 7.37 13.46
C THR A 100 -8.29 7.14 13.05
N GLY A 101 -8.80 7.94 12.10
CA GLY A 101 -10.15 7.79 11.56
C GLY A 101 -10.37 6.57 10.67
N THR A 102 -9.33 6.07 9.99
CA THR A 102 -9.43 4.89 9.11
C THR A 102 -9.00 3.58 9.76
N LEU A 103 -8.16 3.65 10.82
CA LEU A 103 -7.61 2.49 11.53
C LEU A 103 -8.67 1.46 11.91
N GLY A 104 -9.78 1.89 12.51
CA GLY A 104 -10.85 0.98 12.94
C GLY A 104 -11.44 0.18 11.77
N ARG A 105 -11.69 0.83 10.63
CA ARG A 105 -12.24 0.18 9.43
C ARG A 105 -11.22 -0.79 8.81
N SER A 106 -9.97 -0.37 8.64
CA SER A 106 -8.90 -1.19 8.06
C SER A 106 -8.63 -2.43 8.90
N LEU A 107 -8.54 -2.26 10.23
CA LEU A 107 -8.36 -3.38 11.15
C LEU A 107 -9.57 -4.32 11.17
N SER A 108 -10.81 -3.82 11.21
CA SER A 108 -11.97 -4.71 11.15
C SER A 108 -12.04 -5.50 9.85
N THR A 109 -11.68 -4.89 8.71
CA THR A 109 -11.71 -5.57 7.41
C THR A 109 -10.59 -6.62 7.28
N SER A 110 -9.39 -6.32 7.79
CA SER A 110 -8.26 -7.26 7.78
C SER A 110 -8.50 -8.42 8.74
N LEU A 111 -8.98 -8.16 9.96
CA LEU A 111 -9.26 -9.20 10.94
C LEU A 111 -10.35 -10.16 10.48
N THR A 112 -11.44 -9.67 9.88
CA THR A 112 -12.48 -10.55 9.35
C THR A 112 -11.97 -11.41 8.19
N THR A 113 -11.15 -10.83 7.31
CA THR A 113 -10.50 -11.57 6.21
C THR A 113 -9.53 -12.61 6.76
N LEU A 114 -8.68 -12.25 7.72
CA LEU A 114 -7.74 -13.17 8.37
C LEU A 114 -8.44 -14.29 9.11
N PHE A 115 -9.59 -14.02 9.74
CA PHE A 115 -10.39 -15.05 10.39
C PHE A 115 -10.86 -16.12 9.39
N VAL A 116 -11.34 -15.70 8.22
CA VAL A 116 -11.73 -16.63 7.15
C VAL A 116 -10.52 -17.38 6.60
N LEU A 117 -9.40 -16.70 6.34
CA LEU A 117 -8.18 -17.34 5.87
C LEU A 117 -7.61 -18.33 6.88
N PHE A 118 -7.70 -18.04 8.18
CA PHE A 118 -7.26 -18.94 9.23
C PHE A 118 -8.13 -20.21 9.28
N ALA A 119 -9.44 -20.09 9.15
CA ALA A 119 -10.32 -21.24 9.01
C ALA A 119 -9.94 -22.08 7.77
N LEU A 120 -9.62 -21.44 6.64
CA LEU A 120 -9.18 -22.15 5.44
C LEU A 120 -7.79 -22.80 5.59
N LEU A 121 -6.88 -22.24 6.39
CA LEU A 121 -5.60 -22.88 6.70
C LEU A 121 -5.79 -24.16 7.51
N LEU A 122 -6.73 -24.17 8.46
CA LEU A 122 -7.02 -25.33 9.31
C LEU A 122 -7.84 -26.40 8.58
N PHE A 123 -8.82 -26.00 7.77
CA PHE A 123 -9.83 -26.91 7.20
C PHE A 123 -9.79 -27.03 5.67
N GLY A 124 -8.98 -26.24 4.97
CA GLY A 124 -8.97 -26.17 3.49
C GLY A 124 -8.16 -27.25 2.77
N GLY A 125 -7.31 -28.00 3.50
CA GLY A 125 -6.49 -29.08 2.96
C GLY A 125 -5.18 -28.62 2.30
N ALA A 126 -4.32 -29.59 1.96
CA ALA A 126 -2.94 -29.33 1.54
C ALA A 126 -2.82 -28.57 0.21
N THR A 127 -3.72 -28.81 -0.74
CA THR A 127 -3.64 -28.25 -2.10
C THR A 127 -3.73 -26.73 -2.13
N ILE A 128 -4.54 -26.12 -1.26
CA ILE A 128 -4.70 -24.66 -1.18
C ILE A 128 -3.94 -24.04 -0.01
N SER A 129 -3.24 -24.83 0.81
CA SER A 129 -2.59 -24.33 2.03
C SER A 129 -1.58 -23.23 1.71
N ASN A 130 -0.70 -23.45 0.73
CA ASN A 130 0.27 -22.44 0.29
C ASN A 130 -0.41 -21.20 -0.30
N PHE A 131 -1.52 -21.37 -1.03
CA PHE A 131 -2.31 -20.26 -1.57
C PHE A 131 -2.90 -19.39 -0.46
N VAL A 132 -3.56 -20.01 0.52
CA VAL A 132 -4.18 -19.31 1.64
C VAL A 132 -3.12 -18.67 2.54
N LEU A 133 -1.97 -19.32 2.70
CA LEU A 133 -0.82 -18.79 3.44
C LEU A 133 -0.28 -17.51 2.78
N ALA A 134 -0.14 -17.49 1.45
CA ALA A 134 0.24 -16.28 0.70
C ALA A 134 -0.76 -15.14 0.94
N LEU A 135 -2.07 -15.43 0.90
CA LEU A 135 -3.11 -14.45 1.18
C LEU A 135 -3.03 -13.92 2.61
N ALA A 136 -2.83 -14.80 3.60
CA ALA A 136 -2.78 -14.41 5.00
C ALA A 136 -1.60 -13.48 5.28
N ILE A 137 -0.41 -13.82 4.81
CA ILE A 137 0.77 -12.96 4.93
C ILE A 137 0.53 -11.64 4.23
N GLY A 138 0.01 -11.67 3.00
CA GLY A 138 -0.22 -10.46 2.23
C GLY A 138 -1.25 -9.52 2.85
N VAL A 139 -2.32 -10.04 3.46
CA VAL A 139 -3.31 -9.22 4.18
C VAL A 139 -2.68 -8.56 5.40
N ILE A 140 -1.87 -9.28 6.18
CA ILE A 140 -1.17 -8.72 7.35
C ILE A 140 -0.23 -7.59 6.92
N VAL A 141 0.61 -7.87 5.92
CA VAL A 141 1.61 -6.92 5.41
C VAL A 141 0.93 -5.71 4.78
N GLY A 142 -0.08 -5.92 3.94
CA GLY A 142 -0.81 -4.84 3.27
C GLY A 142 -1.53 -3.91 4.22
N THR A 143 -2.15 -4.46 5.28
CA THR A 143 -2.80 -3.64 6.33
C THR A 143 -1.79 -2.77 7.07
N TYR A 144 -0.61 -3.31 7.37
CA TYR A 144 0.46 -2.52 7.99
C TYR A 144 1.02 -1.45 7.03
N SER A 145 1.27 -1.83 5.78
CA SER A 145 1.90 -1.00 4.76
C SER A 145 1.06 0.21 4.37
N SER A 146 -0.26 0.04 4.19
CA SER A 146 -1.19 1.14 3.89
C SER A 146 -1.21 2.22 4.98
N LEU A 147 -1.12 1.81 6.25
CA LEU A 147 -1.19 2.70 7.40
C LEU A 147 0.17 3.34 7.72
N PHE A 148 1.23 2.54 7.80
CA PHE A 148 2.52 2.95 8.37
C PHE A 148 3.62 3.19 7.34
N ILE A 149 3.45 2.78 6.08
CA ILE A 149 4.41 3.06 5.01
C ILE A 149 3.87 4.13 4.07
N ALA A 150 2.66 3.96 3.53
CA ALA A 150 2.12 4.89 2.54
C ALA A 150 1.87 6.29 3.12
N SER A 151 1.37 6.39 4.35
CA SER A 151 0.99 7.67 4.96
C SER A 151 2.20 8.57 5.31
N PRO A 152 3.26 8.06 5.97
CA PRO A 152 4.47 8.85 6.21
C PRO A 152 5.23 9.20 4.94
N LEU A 153 5.21 8.33 3.92
CA LEU A 153 5.84 8.61 2.62
C LEU A 153 5.21 9.83 1.94
N VAL A 154 3.89 9.95 1.98
CA VAL A 154 3.17 11.11 1.44
C VAL A 154 3.51 12.38 2.24
N VAL A 155 3.64 12.29 3.58
CA VAL A 155 4.08 13.42 4.42
C VAL A 155 5.49 13.88 4.06
N SER A 156 6.45 12.96 3.95
CA SER A 156 7.84 13.29 3.62
C SER A 156 7.96 13.87 2.21
N TRP A 157 7.17 13.37 1.25
CA TRP A 157 7.09 13.95 -0.09
C TRP A 157 6.54 15.38 -0.06
N GLU A 158 5.46 15.62 0.68
CA GLU A 158 4.81 16.93 0.70
C GLU A 158 5.59 17.99 1.50
N ARG A 159 6.40 17.57 2.48
CA ARG A 159 7.38 18.43 3.17
C ARG A 159 8.62 18.75 2.33
N GLY A 160 8.76 18.17 1.13
CA GLY A 160 9.90 18.39 0.23
C GLY A 160 11.21 17.74 0.71
N GLU A 161 11.16 16.86 1.72
CA GLU A 161 12.34 16.22 2.31
C GLU A 161 13.01 15.24 1.34
N LEU A 162 12.24 14.62 0.44
CA LEU A 162 12.78 13.77 -0.63
C LEU A 162 13.58 14.57 -1.67
N GLY A 163 13.26 15.85 -1.89
CA GLY A 163 14.07 16.76 -2.70
C GLY A 163 15.40 17.10 -2.03
N ARG A 164 15.38 17.33 -0.72
CA ARG A 164 16.59 17.57 0.10
C ARG A 164 17.53 16.36 0.19
N LEU A 165 17.00 15.14 0.12
CA LEU A 165 17.81 13.92 0.00
C LEU A 165 18.51 13.83 -1.37
N PHE A 166 17.85 14.27 -2.44
CA PHE A 166 18.43 14.30 -3.78
C PHE A 166 19.41 15.46 -4.01
N ASP A 167 19.32 16.54 -3.20
CA ASP A 167 20.30 17.64 -3.17
C ASP A 167 21.68 17.22 -2.62
N TRP A 168 21.80 16.03 -2.03
CA TRP A 168 23.09 15.43 -1.65
C TRP A 168 23.86 14.81 -2.82
N ILE A 169 23.25 14.73 -4.01
CA ILE A 169 23.93 14.30 -5.24
C ILE A 169 24.53 15.57 -5.89
N PRO A 170 25.87 15.72 -5.98
CA PRO A 170 26.54 16.97 -6.33
C PRO A 170 26.39 17.44 -7.78
N LEU A 171 25.46 16.89 -8.57
CA LEU A 171 25.35 17.14 -10.01
C LEU A 171 24.56 18.41 -10.40
N ARG A 172 24.15 19.25 -9.44
CA ARG A 172 23.33 20.44 -9.72
C ARG A 172 23.94 21.77 -9.25
N ARG A 173 25.27 21.86 -9.09
CA ARG A 173 25.93 23.11 -8.66
C ARG A 173 26.51 23.98 -9.79
N GLU A 174 26.40 23.57 -11.07
CA GLU A 174 27.09 24.26 -12.17
C GLU A 174 26.20 24.93 -13.23
N ARG A 175 24.93 25.24 -12.95
CA ARG A 175 24.15 26.07 -13.89
C ARG A 175 23.27 27.09 -13.18
N GLY A 176 23.75 28.34 -13.18
CA GLY A 176 22.95 29.56 -12.98
C GLY A 176 23.39 30.39 -11.80
#